data_AF-A0A3R7S0B4-F1
#
_entry.id   AF-A0A3R7S0B4-F1
#
_cell.length_a   1.000
_cell.length_b   1.000
_cell.length_c   1.000
_cell.angle_alpha   90.00
_cell.angle_beta   90.00
_cell.angle_gamma   90.00
#
_symmetry.space_group_name_H-M   'P 1'
#
loop_
_entity.id
_entity.type
_entity.pdbx_description
1 polymer ?
#
loop_
_entity_poly.entity_id
_entity_poly.type
_entity_poly.pdbx_seq_one_letter_code
_entity_poly.pdbx_strand_id
1 'polypeptide(L)'
;MTDAELERRIITKKRFSEEVEKVIVDRPMPFMDAVLTVCENKQIDPGDVRRLLTDSIRGKIEAEAMNLNLLPKPNELPFDD
;
A
#
# COMPACT_ATOMS: atom_id res chain seq x y z
N MET A 1 -20.00 24.38 2.85
CA MET A 1 -19.45 23.02 2.67
C MET A 1 -20.56 22.15 2.11
N THR A 2 -20.33 21.56 0.94
CA THR A 2 -21.28 20.68 0.24
C THR A 2 -21.01 19.21 0.57
N ASP A 3 -22.01 18.34 0.42
CA ASP A 3 -21.86 16.88 0.59
C ASP A 3 -20.69 16.31 -0.22
N ALA A 4 -20.49 16.79 -1.45
CA ALA A 4 -19.40 16.37 -2.33
C ALA A 4 -18.00 16.73 -1.78
N GLU A 5 -17.87 17.86 -1.08
CA GLU A 5 -16.62 18.24 -0.42
C GLU A 5 -16.35 17.39 0.82
N LEU A 6 -17.41 17.02 1.56
CA LEU A 6 -17.30 16.12 2.70
C LEU A 6 -16.85 14.72 2.24
N GLU A 7 -17.43 14.21 1.15
CA GLU A 7 -17.02 12.94 0.58
C GLU A 7 -15.55 12.93 0.17
N ARG A 8 -15.04 14.01 -0.44
CA ARG A 8 -13.61 14.11 -0.82
C ARG A 8 -12.66 14.09 0.37
N ARG A 9 -13.11 14.54 1.54
CA ARG A 9 -12.33 14.54 2.78
C ARG A 9 -12.33 13.20 3.51
N ILE A 10 -13.33 12.35 3.29
CA ILE A 10 -13.44 11.05 3.96
C ILE A 10 -12.54 10.03 3.25
N ILE A 11 -11.47 9.64 3.95
CA ILE A 11 -10.58 8.55 3.54
C ILE A 11 -10.93 7.29 4.33
N THR A 12 -11.47 6.31 3.62
CA THR A 12 -11.74 4.96 4.14
C THR A 12 -10.67 3.99 3.62
N LYS A 13 -10.49 2.84 4.29
CA LYS A 13 -9.61 1.75 3.81
C LYS A 13 -9.90 1.37 2.35
N LYS A 14 -11.19 1.29 1.99
CA LYS A 14 -11.66 0.96 0.65
C LYS A 14 -11.20 2.01 -0.37
N ARG A 15 -11.53 3.30 -0.13
CA ARG A 15 -11.13 4.39 -1.03
C ARG A 15 -9.61 4.51 -1.13
N PHE A 16 -8.89 4.34 -0.02
CA PHE A 16 -7.44 4.35 -0.03
C PHE A 16 -6.88 3.24 -0.94
N SER A 17 -7.37 2.01 -0.79
CA SER A 17 -6.95 0.89 -1.64
C SER A 17 -7.28 1.12 -3.11
N GLU A 18 -8.47 1.64 -3.43
CA GLU A 18 -8.86 1.99 -4.80
C GLU A 18 -7.93 3.05 -5.41
N GLU A 19 -7.53 4.07 -4.64
CA GLU A 19 -6.64 5.11 -5.13
C GLU A 19 -5.21 4.60 -5.35
N VAL A 20 -4.72 3.68 -4.51
CA VAL A 20 -3.43 3.02 -4.70
C VAL A 20 -3.42 2.22 -6.00
N GLU A 21 -4.44 1.40 -6.25
CA GLU A 21 -4.54 0.61 -7.48
C GLU A 21 -4.65 1.52 -8.73
N LYS A 22 -5.39 2.62 -8.65
CA LYS A 22 -5.44 3.62 -9.75
C LYS A 22 -4.06 4.19 -10.06
N VAL A 23 -3.29 4.58 -9.03
CA VAL A 23 -1.93 5.09 -9.22
C VAL A 23 -1.07 4.09 -9.98
N ILE A 24 -1.17 2.79 -9.66
CA ILE A 24 -0.40 1.72 -10.31
C ILE A 24 -0.84 1.52 -11.77
N VAL A 25 -2.15 1.59 -12.04
CA VAL A 25 -2.69 1.48 -13.41
C VAL A 25 -2.22 2.65 -14.27
N ASP A 26 -2.28 3.88 -13.73
CA ASP A 26 -1.89 5.10 -14.44
C ASP A 26 -0.37 5.20 -14.62
N ARG A 27 0.39 4.76 -13.61
CA ARG A 27 1.84 4.75 -13.57
C ARG A 27 2.32 3.45 -12.92
N PRO A 28 2.71 2.44 -13.71
CA PRO A 28 3.24 1.18 -13.19
C PRO A 28 4.43 1.42 -12.26
N MET A 29 4.26 1.06 -10.98
CA MET A 29 5.26 1.22 -9.94
C MET A 29 5.01 0.23 -8.80
N PRO A 30 6.00 -0.03 -7.92
CA PRO A 30 5.83 -0.89 -6.76
C PRO A 30 4.69 -0.42 -5.84
N PHE A 31 4.01 -1.35 -5.19
CA PHE A 31 2.89 -1.07 -4.28
C PHE A 31 3.30 -0.11 -3.15
N MET A 32 4.53 -0.23 -2.63
CA MET A 32 5.01 0.68 -1.59
C MET A 32 5.13 2.13 -2.10
N ASP A 33 5.65 2.33 -3.30
CA ASP A 33 5.79 3.66 -3.91
C ASP A 33 4.42 4.27 -4.24
N ALA A 34 3.48 3.43 -4.72
CA ALA A 34 2.11 3.86 -4.96
C ALA A 34 1.42 4.31 -3.67
N VAL A 35 1.60 3.58 -2.56
CA VAL A 35 1.08 3.97 -1.24
C VAL A 35 1.64 5.33 -0.80
N LEU A 36 2.94 5.55 -0.93
CA LEU A 36 3.58 6.83 -0.59
C LEU A 36 3.06 7.97 -1.47
N THR A 37 2.87 7.72 -2.76
CA THR A 37 2.28 8.70 -3.69
C THR A 37 0.86 9.11 -3.27
N VAL A 38 0.02 8.15 -2.83
CA VAL A 38 -1.31 8.48 -2.31
C VAL A 38 -1.22 9.28 -1.00
N CYS A 39 -0.27 8.93 -0.12
CA CYS A 39 -0.01 9.67 1.12
C CYS A 39 0.37 11.12 0.84
N GLU A 40 1.30 11.38 -0.08
CA GLU A 40 1.71 12.74 -0.48
C GLU A 40 0.53 13.53 -1.06
N ASN A 41 -0.22 12.94 -2.00
CA ASN A 41 -1.35 13.59 -2.66
C ASN A 41 -2.49 13.96 -1.70
N LYS A 42 -2.68 13.16 -0.65
CA LYS A 42 -3.75 13.36 0.34
C LYS A 42 -3.25 13.95 1.66
N GLN A 43 -1.98 14.35 1.73
CA GLN A 43 -1.32 14.89 2.93
C GLN A 43 -1.50 13.99 4.17
N ILE A 44 -1.39 12.68 3.96
CA ILE A 44 -1.44 11.67 5.02
C ILE A 44 -0.01 11.37 5.45
N ASP A 45 0.24 11.41 6.76
CA ASP A 45 1.52 10.94 7.32
C ASP A 45 1.69 9.43 7.01
N PRO A 46 2.78 9.01 6.35
CA PRO A 46 3.09 7.59 6.15
C PRO A 46 3.09 6.77 7.45
N GLY A 47 3.44 7.36 8.59
CA GLY A 47 3.38 6.70 9.91
C GLY A 47 1.96 6.26 10.29
N ASP A 48 0.94 6.97 9.81
CA ASP A 48 -0.47 6.69 10.07
C ASP A 48 -1.10 5.77 9.03
N VAL A 49 -0.43 5.50 7.91
CA VAL A 49 -1.03 4.76 6.78
C VAL A 49 -1.39 3.32 7.14
N ARG A 50 -0.74 2.74 8.17
CA ARG A 50 -0.96 1.35 8.61
C ARG A 50 -2.43 1.02 8.84
N ARG A 51 -3.23 1.97 9.33
CA ARG A 51 -4.68 1.80 9.59
C ARG A 51 -5.54 1.86 8.33
N LEU A 52 -4.99 2.33 7.21
CA LEU A 52 -5.66 2.48 5.92
C LEU A 52 -5.36 1.32 4.97
N LEU A 53 -4.27 0.60 5.19
CA LEU A 53 -3.91 -0.58 4.40
C LEU A 53 -4.85 -1.76 4.68
N THR A 54 -5.39 -2.34 3.61
CA THR A 54 -6.11 -3.61 3.63
C THR A 54 -5.11 -4.77 3.62
N ASP A 55 -5.56 -5.96 4.02
CA ASP A 55 -4.71 -7.16 4.03
C ASP A 55 -4.22 -7.51 2.62
N SER A 56 -5.02 -7.22 1.59
CA SER A 56 -4.61 -7.39 0.19
C SER A 56 -3.43 -6.50 -0.18
N ILE A 57 -3.50 -5.18 0.09
CA ILE A 57 -2.39 -4.26 -0.20
C ILE A 57 -1.15 -4.65 0.62
N ARG A 58 -1.32 -5.01 1.89
CA ARG A 58 -0.21 -5.46 2.74
C ARG A 58 0.49 -6.70 2.16
N GLY A 59 -0.27 -7.71 1.76
CA GLY A 59 0.27 -8.92 1.15
C GLY A 59 1.02 -8.65 -0.16
N LYS A 60 0.56 -7.69 -0.97
CA LYS A 60 1.26 -7.28 -2.20
C LYS A 60 2.59 -6.58 -1.89
N ILE A 61 2.62 -5.68 -0.90
CA ILE A 61 3.86 -5.03 -0.44
C ILE A 61 4.85 -6.07 0.09
N GLU A 62 4.38 -7.03 0.89
CA GLU A 62 5.23 -8.11 1.42
C GLU A 62 5.78 -8.99 0.30
N ALA A 63 4.96 -9.35 -0.70
CA ALA A 63 5.40 -10.12 -1.86
C ALA A 63 6.48 -9.38 -2.66
N GLU A 64 6.32 -8.08 -2.89
CA GLU A 64 7.35 -7.26 -3.54
C GLU A 64 8.63 -7.19 -2.70
N ALA A 65 8.51 -7.00 -1.39
CA ALA A 65 9.66 -6.95 -0.49
C ALA A 65 10.44 -8.27 -0.46
N MET A 66 9.75 -9.42 -0.51
CA MET A 66 10.39 -10.73 -0.65
C MET A 66 11.08 -10.88 -2.01
N ASN A 67 10.41 -10.50 -3.10
CA ASN A 67 10.97 -10.60 -4.47
C ASN A 67 12.20 -9.70 -4.65
N LEU A 68 12.22 -8.55 -3.99
CA LEU A 68 13.36 -7.61 -3.99
C LEU A 68 14.41 -7.95 -2.93
N ASN A 69 14.25 -9.05 -2.18
CA ASN A 69 15.15 -9.49 -1.11
C ASN A 69 15.40 -8.39 -0.06
N LEU A 70 14.36 -7.59 0.23
CA LEU A 70 14.37 -6.52 1.24
C LEU A 70 14.05 -7.04 2.64
N LEU A 71 13.55 -8.27 2.75
CA LEU A 71 13.31 -8.96 4.00
C LEU A 71 14.36 -10.05 4.20
N PRO A 72 14.79 -10.30 5.45
CA PRO A 72 15.64 -11.44 5.75
C PRO A 72 14.93 -12.71 5.31
N LYS A 73 15.64 -13.56 4.55
CA LYS A 73 15.11 -14.86 4.15
C LYS A 73 14.77 -15.65 5.43
N PRO A 74 13.56 -16.23 5.55
CA PRO A 74 13.33 -17.20 6.60
C PRO A 74 14.37 -18.31 6.43
N ASN A 75 14.96 -18.76 7.54
CA ASN A 75 15.96 -19.84 7.52
C ASN A 75 15.45 -20.99 6.65
N GLU A 76 16.19 -21.32 5.60
CA GLU A 76 15.87 -22.46 4.74
C GLU A 76 15.90 -23.71 5.63
N LEU A 77 14.82 -24.50 5.58
CA LEU A 77 14.81 -25.80 6.26
C LEU A 77 15.91 -26.66 5.62
N PRO A 78 16.78 -27.30 6.42
CA PRO A 78 17.77 -28.21 5.86
C PRO A 78 17.04 -29.32 5.09
N PHE A 79 17.53 -29.61 3.89
CA PHE A 79 17.11 -30.80 3.17
C PHE A 79 17.72 -32.01 3.91
N ASP A 80 16.86 -32.83 4.51
CA ASP A 80 17.27 -34.15 5.00
C ASP A 80 17.45 -35.06 3.77
N ASP A 81 18.70 -35.38 3.42
CA ASP A 81 19.08 -36.36 2.38
C ASP A 81 18.67 -37.80 2.75
#